data_AF-V9IH77-F1
#
_entry.id   AF-V9IH77-F1
#
_cell.length_a   1.000
_cell.length_b   1.000
_cell.length_c   1.000
_cell.angle_alpha   90.00
_cell.angle_beta   90.00
_cell.angle_gamma   90.00
#
_symmetry.space_group_name_H-M   'P 1'
#
loop_
_entity.id
_entity.type
_entity.pdbx_description
1 polymer ?
#
loop_
_entity_poly.entity_id
_entity_poly.type
_entity_poly.pdbx_seq_one_letter_code
_entity_poly.pdbx_strand_id
1 'polypeptide(L)' 'MVRAWYMDNSDVDQRLEHHKQPPECISIENLFKITGVEYFQINYKNYKNDNILTELKKKGVIRTKMK' A
#
# COMPACT_ATOMS: atom_id res chain seq x y z
N MET A 1 3.09 5.65 -9.65
CA MET A 1 3.79 5.84 -8.36
C MET A 1 2.73 5.84 -7.27
N VAL A 2 2.92 5.07 -6.19
CA VAL A 2 1.93 5.03 -5.10
C VAL A 2 1.89 6.37 -4.36
N ARG A 3 0.70 6.77 -3.94
CA ARG A 3 0.45 7.98 -3.18
C ARG A 3 -0.35 7.59 -1.93
N ALA A 4 -0.02 8.23 -0.81
CA ALA A 4 -0.74 8.12 0.44
C ALA A 4 -0.91 9.53 1.02
N TRP A 5 -2.00 9.77 1.73
CA TRP A 5 -2.35 11.06 2.31
C TRP A 5 -3.19 10.89 3.56
N TYR A 6 -3.24 11.93 4.39
CA TYR A 6 -4.17 11.97 5.51
C TYR A 6 -5.58 12.32 5.05
N MET A 7 -6.55 11.63 5.63
CA MET A 7 -7.97 11.84 5.33
C MET A 7 -8.56 12.99 6.14
N ASP A 8 -9.61 13.61 5.60
CA ASP A 8 -10.51 14.48 6.35
C ASP A 8 -11.43 13.70 7.31
N ASN A 9 -12.19 14.43 8.13
CA ASN A 9 -13.10 13.84 9.12
C ASN A 9 -14.56 13.75 8.62
N SER A 10 -14.81 13.81 7.32
CA SER A 10 -16.18 13.83 6.81
C SER A 10 -16.75 12.42 6.66
N ASP A 11 -18.03 12.27 7.00
CA ASP A 11 -18.79 11.01 6.88
C ASP A 11 -19.47 10.85 5.50
N VAL A 12 -18.93 11.51 4.46
CA VAL A 12 -19.45 11.39 3.08
C VAL A 12 -19.08 10.02 2.47
N ASP A 13 -19.42 9.81 1.20
CA ASP A 13 -19.12 8.56 0.50
C ASP A 13 -17.63 8.17 0.63
N GLN A 14 -17.37 7.06 1.33
CA GLN A 14 -16.04 6.52 1.63
C GLN A 14 -15.19 6.17 0.40
N ARG A 15 -15.79 6.13 -0.79
CA ARG A 15 -15.08 5.90 -2.06
C ARG A 15 -14.43 7.18 -2.60
N LEU A 16 -14.76 8.34 -2.06
CA LEU A 16 -14.14 9.61 -2.41
C LEU A 16 -12.70 9.67 -1.87
N GLU A 17 -11.92 10.64 -2.35
CA GLU A 17 -10.51 10.73 -1.99
C GLU A 17 -10.27 11.20 -0.55
N HIS A 18 -11.22 11.95 0.04
CA HIS A 18 -11.16 12.49 1.41
C HIS A 18 -9.88 13.28 1.71
N HIS A 19 -9.38 14.09 0.78
CA HIS A 19 -8.20 14.92 1.03
C HIS A 19 -8.49 16.03 2.06
N LYS A 20 -7.59 16.20 3.04
CA LYS A 20 -7.54 17.41 3.85
C LYS A 20 -7.39 18.68 2.99
N GLN A 21 -7.83 19.80 3.54
CA GLN A 21 -7.63 21.14 2.96
C GLN A 21 -6.84 21.98 3.98
N PRO A 22 -5.53 22.21 3.76
CA PRO A 22 -4.72 21.86 2.59
C PRO A 22 -4.35 20.35 2.48
N PRO A 23 -4.01 19.84 1.28
CA PRO A 23 -3.62 18.44 1.09
C PRO A 23 -2.36 18.06 1.86
N GLU A 24 -2.40 16.93 2.55
CA GLU A 24 -1.29 16.44 3.37
C GLU A 24 -0.85 15.04 2.89
N CYS A 25 0.12 15.01 1.98
CA CYS A 25 0.67 13.77 1.42
C CYS A 25 1.77 13.19 2.33
N ILE A 26 1.84 11.86 2.42
CA ILE A 26 2.90 11.14 3.13
C ILE A 26 3.76 10.33 2.16
N SER A 27 5.08 10.36 2.36
CA SER A 27 6.02 9.54 1.59
C SER A 27 5.98 8.08 2.06
N ILE A 28 6.39 7.14 1.20
CA ILE A 28 6.43 5.72 1.54
C ILE A 28 7.39 5.45 2.71
N GLU A 29 8.53 6.15 2.78
CA GLU A 29 9.50 6.01 3.86
C GLU A 29 8.91 6.45 5.19
N ASN A 30 8.16 7.55 5.19
CA ASN A 30 7.48 8.03 6.39
C ASN A 30 6.36 7.08 6.80
N LEU A 31 5.57 6.59 5.84
CA LEU A 31 4.52 5.60 6.08
C LEU A 31 5.06 4.35 6.79
N PHE A 32 6.20 3.82 6.32
CA PHE A 32 6.89 2.70 6.98
C PHE A 32 7.31 3.04 8.41
N LYS A 33 7.91 4.22 8.63
CA LYS A 33 8.34 4.63 9.98
C LYS A 33 7.19 4.73 10.98
N ILE A 34 6.02 5.23 10.54
CA ILE A 34 4.88 5.45 11.45
C ILE A 34 4.02 4.21 11.65
N THR A 35 3.91 3.33 10.66
CA THR A 35 2.95 2.20 10.68
C THR A 35 3.60 0.83 10.58
N GLY A 36 4.87 0.74 10.15
CA GLY A 36 5.54 -0.51 9.79
C GLY A 36 5.07 -1.09 8.44
N VAL A 37 4.24 -0.37 7.68
CA VAL A 37 3.75 -0.84 6.37
C VAL A 37 4.84 -0.66 5.30
N GLU A 38 5.18 -1.76 4.63
CA GLU A 38 6.13 -1.79 3.51
C GLU A 38 5.43 -1.78 2.16
N TYR A 39 6.08 -1.19 1.16
CA TYR A 39 5.60 -1.18 -0.23
C TYR A 39 6.55 -1.98 -1.13
N PHE A 40 5.97 -2.80 -2.00
CA PHE A 40 6.69 -3.57 -3.00
C PHE A 40 6.05 -3.38 -4.37
N GLN A 41 6.86 -3.03 -5.37
CA GLN A 41 6.41 -2.95 -6.75
C GLN A 41 6.53 -4.33 -7.41
N ILE A 42 5.39 -4.89 -7.83
CA ILE A 42 5.33 -6.21 -8.49
C ILE A 42 4.74 -6.08 -9.90
N ASN A 43 5.10 -7.01 -10.78
CA ASN A 43 4.50 -7.10 -12.11
C ASN A 43 3.19 -7.89 -12.04
N TYR A 44 2.06 -7.19 -11.95
CA TYR A 44 0.74 -7.83 -11.89
C TYR A 44 0.42 -8.69 -13.13
N LYS A 45 0.96 -8.35 -14.31
CA LYS A 45 0.74 -9.12 -15.54
C LYS A 45 1.48 -10.46 -15.53
N ASN A 46 2.61 -10.53 -14.83
CA ASN A 46 3.44 -11.74 -14.71
C ASN A 46 3.61 -12.17 -13.26
N TYR A 47 2.55 -12.06 -12.45
CA TYR A 47 2.62 -12.32 -11.01
C TYR A 47 3.04 -13.77 -10.68
N LYS A 48 2.85 -14.73 -11.59
CA LYS A 48 3.24 -16.14 -11.38
C LYS A 48 4.76 -16.34 -11.35
N ASN A 49 5.49 -15.57 -12.17
CA ASN A 49 6.94 -15.69 -12.33
C ASN A 49 7.67 -14.45 -11.81
N ASP A 50 6.99 -13.59 -11.05
CA ASP A 50 7.58 -12.41 -10.45
C ASP A 50 8.47 -12.85 -9.27
N ASN A 51 9.78 -12.59 -9.40
CA ASN A 51 10.77 -12.99 -8.41
C ASN A 51 10.54 -12.29 -7.07
N ILE A 52 10.16 -11.01 -7.08
CA ILE A 52 9.89 -10.23 -5.87
C ILE A 52 8.72 -10.85 -5.13
N LEU A 53 7.60 -11.10 -5.81
CA LEU A 53 6.43 -11.73 -5.21
C LEU A 53 6.75 -13.14 -4.67
N THR A 54 7.59 -13.90 -5.38
CA THR A 54 8.03 -15.23 -4.95
C THR A 54 8.87 -15.17 -3.68
N GLU A 55 9.81 -14.23 -3.58
CA GLU A 55 10.61 -14.00 -2.38
C GLU A 55 9.77 -13.53 -1.19
N LEU A 56 8.82 -12.62 -1.41
CA LEU A 56 7.93 -12.11 -0.36
C LEU A 56 7.04 -13.20 0.23
N LYS A 57 6.57 -14.14 -0.60
CA LYS A 57 5.86 -15.34 -0.15
C LYS A 57 6.75 -16.25 0.69
N LYS A 58 7.99 -16.51 0.26
CA LYS A 58 8.95 -17.35 0.98
C LYS A 58 9.32 -16.77 2.35
N LYS A 59 9.50 -15.45 2.43
CA LYS A 59 9.78 -14.72 3.68
C LYS A 59 8.56 -14.65 4.62
N GLY A 60 7.37 -15.07 4.17
CA GLY A 60 6.13 -14.98 4.95
C GLY A 60 5.56 -13.57 5.10
N VAL A 61 6.11 -12.59 4.37
CA VAL A 61 5.65 -11.19 4.35
C VAL A 61 4.25 -11.10 3.75
N ILE A 62 3.99 -11.90 2.71
CA ILE A 62 2.66 -12.00 2.10
C ILE A 62 2.09 -13.39 2.37
N ARG A 63 1.03 -13.45 3.18
CA ARG A 63 0.25 -14.67 3.36
C ARG A 63 -0.68 -14.84 2.17
N THR A 64 -0.37 -15.81 1.30
CA THR A 64 -1.37 -16.31 0.36
C THR A 64 -2.23 -17.33 1.10
N LYS A 65 -3.55 -17.14 1.13
CA LYS A 65 -4.46 -18.21 1.53
C LYS A 65 -4.26 -19.34 0.53
N MET A 66 -3.56 -20.39 0.95
CA MET A 66 -3.62 -21.66 0.25
C MET A 66 -4.93 -22.33 0.68
N LYS A 67 -5.83 -22.46 -0.31
CA LYS A 67 -7.18 -23.04 -0.26
C LYS A 67 -8.30 -22.07 0.12
#